data_AF-T0KZF3-F1
#
_entry.id   AF-T0KZF3-F1
#
_cell.length_a   1.000
_cell.length_b   1.000
_cell.length_c   1.000
_cell.angle_alpha   90.00
_cell.angle_beta   90.00
_cell.angle_gamma   90.00
#
_symmetry.space_group_name_H-M   'P 1'
#
loop_
_entity.id
_entity.type
_entity.pdbx_description
1 polymer ?
#
loop_
_entity_poly.entity_id
_entity_poly.type
_entity_poly.pdbx_seq_one_letter_code
_entity_poly.pdbx_strand_id
1 'polypeptide(L)'
;MWIGACVNYDNHGDFIRFLFFTFINTIINLILALIFITVEYMTSLIVMMLAFTFTLNCILFIIILCMGKIQINLINRNVTYIEDLNYFEFESEGVYDKGLWENWREVMGDFKWLWLGRPNGNGMNFLGDDLIENENIEIF
;
A
#
# COMPACT_ATOMS: atom_id res chain seq x y z
N MET A 1 -8.65 -11.73 8.83
CA MET A 1 -7.40 -11.01 9.18
C MET A 1 -6.27 -11.66 8.41
N TRP A 2 -5.63 -10.96 7.46
CA TRP A 2 -4.68 -11.56 6.51
C TRP A 2 -3.25 -11.70 7.06
N ILE A 3 -2.77 -10.70 7.82
CA ILE A 3 -1.37 -10.61 8.28
C ILE A 3 -1.26 -10.99 9.77
N GLY A 4 -2.38 -11.24 10.46
CA GLY A 4 -2.40 -11.54 11.91
C GLY A 4 -1.97 -10.37 12.81
N ALA A 5 -1.65 -9.21 12.22
CA ALA A 5 -1.28 -7.97 12.89
C ALA A 5 -2.16 -6.81 12.43
N CYS A 6 -2.27 -5.77 13.27
CA CYS A 6 -2.89 -4.51 12.88
C CYS A 6 -1.94 -3.73 11.98
N VAL A 7 -2.48 -3.10 10.94
CA VAL A 7 -1.72 -2.15 10.12
C VAL A 7 -1.79 -0.79 10.81
N ASN A 8 -0.65 -0.28 11.24
CA ASN A 8 -0.45 1.00 11.91
C ASN A 8 0.69 1.77 11.22
N TYR A 9 1.05 2.93 11.77
CA TYR A 9 2.13 3.77 11.25
C TYR A 9 3.44 2.99 10.99
N ASP A 10 3.88 2.17 11.95
CA ASP A 10 5.19 1.50 11.87
C ASP A 10 5.30 0.47 10.73
N ASN A 11 4.18 -0.15 10.36
CA ASN A 11 4.15 -1.24 9.36
C ASN A 11 3.31 -0.91 8.11
N HIS A 12 2.84 0.35 7.97
CA HIS A 12 2.03 0.74 6.82
C HIS A 12 2.82 0.61 5.52
N GLY A 13 4.07 1.08 5.49
CA GLY A 13 4.97 0.90 4.34
C GLY A 13 5.20 -0.58 3.99
N ASP A 14 5.35 -1.46 4.99
CA ASP A 14 5.47 -2.90 4.77
C ASP A 14 4.20 -3.51 4.19
N PHE A 15 3.04 -3.03 4.61
CA PHE A 15 1.76 -3.43 4.02
C PHE A 15 1.63 -3.01 2.55
N ILE A 16 2.07 -1.79 2.19
CA ILE A 16 2.08 -1.34 0.80
C ILE A 16 3.04 -2.17 -0.06
N ARG A 17 4.23 -2.47 0.45
CA ARG A 17 5.19 -3.38 -0.20
C ARG A 17 4.59 -4.78 -0.39
N PHE A 18 3.92 -5.30 0.64
CA PHE A 18 3.22 -6.58 0.57
C PHE A 18 2.18 -6.59 -0.56
N LEU A 19 1.33 -5.55 -0.67
CA LEU A 19 0.35 -5.44 -1.74
C LEU A 19 1.03 -5.38 -3.12
N PHE A 20 2.10 -4.59 -3.26
CA PHE A 20 2.84 -4.44 -4.51
C PHE A 20 3.50 -5.74 -4.98
N PHE A 21 4.23 -6.44 -4.10
CA PHE A 21 4.86 -7.71 -4.46
C PHE A 21 3.83 -8.81 -4.69
N THR A 22 2.71 -8.80 -3.96
CA THR A 22 1.60 -9.71 -4.23
C THR A 22 1.02 -9.45 -5.61
N PHE A 23 0.79 -8.19 -5.99
CA PHE A 23 0.33 -7.82 -7.34
C PHE A 23 1.25 -8.37 -8.43
N ILE A 24 2.57 -8.11 -8.34
CA ILE A 24 3.55 -8.63 -9.31
C ILE A 24 3.52 -10.16 -9.36
N ASN A 25 3.57 -10.82 -8.21
CA ASN A 25 3.53 -12.28 -8.13
C ASN A 25 2.25 -12.85 -8.77
N THR A 26 1.12 -12.18 -8.58
CA THR A 26 -0.17 -12.61 -9.14
C THR A 26 -0.16 -12.50 -10.67
N ILE A 27 0.41 -11.42 -11.23
CA ILE A 27 0.60 -11.28 -12.69
C ILE A 27 1.48 -12.40 -13.24
N ILE A 28 2.62 -12.66 -12.59
CA ILE A 28 3.54 -13.73 -13.01
C ILE A 28 2.81 -15.08 -13.01
N ASN A 29 2.07 -15.40 -11.95
CA ASN A 29 1.32 -16.65 -11.85
C ASN A 29 0.21 -16.76 -12.91
N LEU A 30 -0.49 -15.67 -13.23
CA LEU A 30 -1.50 -15.66 -14.29
C LEU A 30 -0.88 -15.93 -15.66
N ILE A 31 0.24 -15.29 -15.97
CA ILE A 31 0.98 -15.50 -17.24
C ILE A 31 1.46 -16.95 -17.34
N LEU A 32 2.10 -17.46 -16.27
CA LEU A 32 2.58 -18.84 -16.26
C LEU A 32 1.44 -19.86 -16.39
N ALA A 33 0.35 -19.68 -15.66
CA ALA A 33 -0.81 -20.57 -15.74
C ALA A 33 -1.39 -20.59 -17.16
N LEU A 34 -1.50 -19.44 -17.83
CA LEU A 34 -1.95 -19.38 -19.22
C LEU A 34 -1.01 -20.13 -20.18
N ILE A 35 0.31 -19.96 -20.01
CA ILE A 35 1.31 -20.66 -20.83
C ILE A 35 1.21 -22.17 -20.61
N PHE A 36 1.06 -22.63 -19.38
CA PHE A 36 1.03 -24.07 -19.09
C PHE A 36 -0.29 -24.76 -19.47
N ILE A 37 -1.42 -24.04 -19.45
CA ILE A 37 -2.71 -24.58 -19.89
C ILE A 37 -2.72 -24.86 -21.40
N THR A 38 -1.96 -24.11 -22.20
CA THR A 38 -1.91 -24.27 -23.66
C THR A 38 -0.94 -25.35 -24.13
N VAL A 39 -0.19 -26.00 -23.22
CA VAL A 39 0.75 -27.08 -23.57
C VAL A 39 -0.01 -28.40 -23.80
N GLU A 40 0.10 -28.94 -25.02
CA GLU A 40 -0.66 -30.11 -25.51
C GLU A 40 -0.44 -31.44 -24.76
N TYR A 41 0.62 -31.54 -23.93
CA TYR A 41 1.03 -32.82 -23.32
C TYR A 41 0.65 -32.97 -21.83
N MET A 42 -0.26 -32.14 -21.31
CA MET A 42 -0.68 -32.18 -19.91
C MET A 42 -1.80 -33.20 -19.67
N THR A 43 -1.78 -33.88 -18.52
CA THR A 43 -2.92 -34.72 -18.11
C THR A 43 -4.12 -33.86 -17.71
N SER A 44 -5.33 -34.39 -17.86
CA SER A 44 -6.58 -33.68 -17.53
C SER A 44 -6.63 -33.17 -16.09
N LEU A 45 -6.03 -33.90 -15.15
CA LEU A 45 -5.94 -33.49 -13.74
C LEU A 45 -5.02 -32.28 -13.56
N ILE A 46 -3.88 -32.23 -14.26
CA ILE A 46 -2.97 -31.07 -14.21
C ILE A 46 -3.64 -29.83 -14.80
N VAL A 47 -4.32 -29.98 -15.94
CA VAL A 47 -5.07 -28.87 -16.56
C VAL A 47 -6.17 -28.36 -15.63
N MET A 48 -6.90 -29.26 -14.95
CA MET A 48 -7.91 -28.87 -13.95
C MET A 48 -7.29 -28.10 -12.77
N MET A 49 -6.16 -28.57 -12.23
CA MET A 49 -5.44 -27.88 -11.15
C MET A 49 -4.94 -26.50 -11.60
N LEU A 50 -4.38 -26.38 -12.81
CA LEU A 50 -3.93 -25.11 -13.38
C LEU A 50 -5.10 -24.14 -13.59
N ALA A 51 -6.24 -24.61 -14.10
CA ALA A 51 -7.44 -23.79 -14.28
C ALA A 51 -8.00 -23.30 -12.93
N PHE A 52 -7.96 -24.14 -11.90
CA PHE A 52 -8.34 -23.77 -10.54
C PHE A 52 -7.38 -22.72 -9.96
N THR A 53 -6.07 -22.92 -10.07
CA THR A 53 -5.05 -21.94 -9.66
C THR A 53 -5.19 -20.63 -10.41
N PHE A 54 -5.46 -20.66 -11.71
CA PHE A 54 -5.71 -19.47 -12.53
C PHE A 54 -6.91 -18.69 -12.01
N THR A 55 -8.03 -19.38 -11.74
CA THR A 55 -9.25 -18.75 -11.21
C THR A 55 -9.01 -18.09 -9.86
N LEU A 56 -8.27 -18.76 -8.95
CA LEU A 56 -7.92 -18.18 -7.65
C LEU A 56 -7.02 -16.95 -7.80
N ASN A 57 -6.04 -16.98 -8.71
CA ASN A 57 -5.18 -15.82 -8.96
C ASN A 57 -5.97 -14.64 -9.58
N CYS A 58 -6.97 -14.89 -10.43
CA CYS A 58 -7.86 -13.84 -10.93
C CYS A 58 -8.66 -13.16 -9.80
N ILE A 59 -9.21 -13.95 -8.87
CA ILE A 59 -9.94 -13.43 -7.71
C ILE A 59 -8.98 -12.61 -6.84
N LEU A 60 -7.80 -13.14 -6.53
CA LEU A 60 -6.79 -12.45 -5.74
C LEU A 60 -6.33 -11.14 -6.41
N PHE A 61 -6.13 -11.15 -7.72
CA PHE A 61 -5.74 -9.98 -8.49
C PHE A 61 -6.76 -8.84 -8.36
N ILE A 62 -8.06 -9.15 -8.47
CA ILE A 62 -9.14 -8.17 -8.30
C ILE A 62 -9.12 -7.60 -6.87
N ILE A 63 -8.98 -8.45 -5.86
CA ILE A 63 -8.92 -8.02 -4.45
C ILE A 63 -7.74 -7.08 -4.22
N ILE A 64 -6.55 -7.44 -4.72
CA ILE A 64 -5.33 -6.64 -4.59
C ILE A 64 -5.46 -5.31 -5.33
N LEU A 65 -6.08 -5.27 -6.52
CA LEU A 65 -6.33 -4.02 -7.24
C LEU A 65 -7.26 -3.09 -6.46
N CYS A 66 -8.36 -3.61 -5.92
CA CYS A 66 -9.29 -2.82 -5.11
C CYS A 66 -8.60 -2.29 -3.85
N MET A 67 -7.90 -3.15 -3.11
CA MET A 67 -7.19 -2.76 -1.89
C MET A 67 -6.06 -1.76 -2.18
N GLY A 68 -5.25 -2.02 -3.21
CA GLY A 68 -4.17 -1.14 -3.64
C GLY A 68 -4.68 0.24 -4.03
N LYS A 69 -5.80 0.32 -4.78
CA LYS A 69 -6.41 1.61 -5.15
C LYS A 69 -6.86 2.39 -3.91
N ILE A 70 -7.50 1.74 -2.95
CA ILE A 70 -7.92 2.38 -1.69
C ILE A 70 -6.69 2.93 -0.94
N GLN A 71 -5.66 2.11 -0.77
CA GLN A 71 -4.45 2.51 -0.06
C GLN A 71 -3.72 3.67 -0.76
N ILE A 72 -3.58 3.63 -2.09
CA ILE A 72 -2.98 4.74 -2.85
C ILE A 72 -3.77 6.04 -2.63
N ASN A 73 -5.10 5.98 -2.64
CA ASN A 73 -5.94 7.16 -2.42
C ASN A 73 -5.77 7.74 -1.01
N LEU A 74 -5.66 6.86 -0.01
CA LEU A 74 -5.43 7.22 1.39
C LEU A 74 -4.05 7.87 1.57
N ILE A 75 -2.99 7.27 1.02
CA ILE A 75 -1.63 7.81 1.07
C ILE A 75 -1.56 9.17 0.37
N ASN A 76 -2.19 9.30 -0.80
CA ASN A 76 -2.16 10.57 -1.54
C ASN A 76 -2.71 11.75 -0.75
N ARG A 77 -3.64 11.51 0.18
CA ARG A 77 -4.24 12.53 1.06
C ARG A 77 -3.58 12.59 2.44
N ASN A 78 -2.62 11.71 2.72
CA ASN A 78 -2.07 11.44 4.06
C ASN A 78 -3.15 11.17 5.13
N VAL A 79 -4.10 10.29 4.79
CA VAL A 79 -5.26 9.97 5.64
C VAL A 79 -5.28 8.47 5.94
N THR A 80 -5.52 8.09 7.20
CA THR A 80 -5.76 6.70 7.57
C THR A 80 -7.19 6.26 7.25
N TYR A 81 -7.44 4.95 7.15
CA TYR A 81 -8.79 4.45 6.89
C TYR A 81 -9.82 4.87 7.96
N ILE A 82 -9.40 4.96 9.23
CA ILE A 82 -10.28 5.38 10.33
C ILE A 82 -10.63 6.86 10.19
N GLU A 83 -9.64 7.68 9.85
CA GLU A 83 -9.86 9.09 9.58
C GLU A 83 -10.79 9.27 8.38
N ASP A 84 -10.57 8.56 7.27
CA ASP A 84 -11.42 8.68 6.06
C ASP A 84 -12.90 8.37 6.34
N LEU A 85 -13.18 7.43 7.26
CA LEU A 85 -14.54 7.13 7.72
C LEU A 85 -15.15 8.26 8.56
N ASN A 86 -14.33 9.00 9.30
CA ASN A 86 -14.74 10.09 10.19
C ASN A 86 -14.56 11.48 9.55
N TYR A 87 -14.00 11.57 8.33
CA TYR A 87 -13.64 12.80 7.62
C TYR A 87 -14.84 13.70 7.27
N PHE A 88 -16.08 13.25 7.50
CA PHE A 88 -17.27 14.09 7.34
C PHE A 88 -17.38 15.20 8.43
N GLU A 89 -16.56 15.17 9.48
CA GLU A 89 -16.62 16.16 10.59
C GLU A 89 -15.47 17.19 10.61
N PHE A 90 -14.40 16.99 9.84
CA PHE A 90 -13.19 17.85 9.86
C PHE A 90 -12.86 18.34 8.45
N GLU A 91 -12.34 19.56 8.34
CA GLU A 91 -12.22 20.42 7.15
C GLU A 91 -11.78 19.76 5.82
N SER A 92 -12.16 20.38 4.70
CA SER A 92 -12.04 19.84 3.33
C SER A 92 -10.61 19.67 2.80
N GLU A 93 -9.60 20.19 3.50
CA GLU A 93 -8.18 20.02 3.18
C GLU A 93 -7.55 19.20 4.29
N GLY A 94 -6.88 18.10 3.92
CA GLY A 94 -6.37 17.17 4.92
C GLY A 94 -5.30 17.83 5.75
N VAL A 95 -5.52 17.94 7.06
CA VAL A 95 -4.61 18.61 8.01
C VAL A 95 -3.17 18.05 7.96
N TYR A 96 -3.02 16.81 7.51
CA TYR A 96 -1.74 16.12 7.37
C TYR A 96 -1.23 16.03 5.93
N ASP A 97 -1.97 16.55 4.94
CA ASP A 97 -1.56 16.49 3.53
C ASP A 97 -0.38 17.44 3.27
N LYS A 98 0.81 16.87 3.02
CA LYS A 98 2.05 17.59 2.69
C LYS A 98 2.33 17.59 1.18
N GLY A 99 1.36 17.17 0.37
CA GLY A 99 1.51 16.95 -1.06
C GLY A 99 2.01 15.53 -1.38
N LEU A 100 1.72 15.10 -2.62
CA LEU A 100 1.88 13.71 -3.06
C LEU A 100 3.24 13.10 -2.71
N TRP A 101 4.35 13.79 -3.00
CA TRP A 101 5.68 13.22 -2.80
C TRP A 101 6.02 13.02 -1.32
N GLU A 102 5.75 14.02 -0.47
CA GLU A 102 6.06 13.95 0.95
C GLU A 102 5.14 12.96 1.68
N ASN A 103 3.87 12.86 1.29
CA ASN A 103 2.96 11.86 1.84
C ASN A 103 3.46 10.44 1.57
N TRP A 104 3.90 10.17 0.34
CA TRP A 104 4.48 8.87 -0.02
C TRP A 104 5.78 8.61 0.72
N ARG A 105 6.62 9.63 0.89
CA ARG A 105 7.87 9.53 1.64
C ARG A 105 7.64 9.26 3.13
N GLU A 106 6.58 9.80 3.72
CA GLU A 106 6.21 9.55 5.12
C GLU A 106 5.87 8.07 5.36
N VAL A 107 5.10 7.47 4.45
CA VAL A 107 4.66 6.06 4.54
C VAL A 107 5.77 5.08 4.14
N MET A 108 6.50 5.38 3.06
CA MET A 108 7.47 4.45 2.45
C MET A 108 8.91 4.65 2.94
N GLY A 109 9.16 5.74 3.68
CA GLY A 109 10.48 6.17 4.11
C GLY A 109 11.29 6.83 2.99
N ASP A 110 12.54 7.21 3.31
CA ASP A 110 13.44 7.86 2.35
C ASP A 110 13.81 6.96 1.15
N PHE A 111 13.96 7.59 -0.02
CA PHE A 111 14.30 6.92 -1.29
C PHE A 111 15.68 6.23 -1.29
N LYS A 112 16.57 6.58 -0.33
CA LYS A 112 17.96 6.07 -0.25
C LYS A 112 18.03 4.53 -0.15
N TRP A 113 16.94 3.86 0.23
CA TRP A 113 16.84 2.40 0.30
C TRP A 113 15.75 1.82 -0.60
N LEU A 114 15.47 2.43 -1.76
CA LEU A 114 14.39 2.00 -2.65
C LEU A 114 13.04 1.90 -1.93
N TRP A 115 12.79 2.81 -0.98
CA TRP A 115 11.60 2.75 -0.14
C TRP A 115 11.46 1.43 0.63
N LEU A 116 12.56 0.78 1.04
CA LEU A 116 12.57 -0.37 1.96
C LEU A 116 12.91 0.04 3.41
N GLY A 117 12.94 1.35 3.68
CA GLY A 117 13.23 1.90 5.00
C GLY A 117 12.02 1.87 5.95
N ARG A 118 12.27 2.23 7.20
CA ARG A 118 11.21 2.55 8.16
C ARG A 118 10.52 3.87 7.77
N PRO A 119 9.25 4.07 8.13
CA PRO A 119 8.55 5.34 7.94
C PRO A 119 9.28 6.50 8.63
N ASN A 120 9.09 7.72 8.12
CA ASN A 120 9.76 8.92 8.64
C ASN A 120 8.94 9.55 9.77
N GLY A 121 9.46 9.53 11.00
CA GLY A 121 8.82 10.11 12.20
C GLY A 121 8.68 9.12 13.37
N ASN A 122 7.93 9.52 14.41
CA ASN A 122 7.76 8.74 15.64
C ASN A 122 6.33 8.20 15.85
N GLY A 123 5.43 8.41 14.88
CA GLY A 123 4.02 8.00 14.96
C GLY A 123 3.19 8.73 16.04
N MET A 124 3.75 9.77 16.67
CA MET A 124 3.08 10.60 17.68
C MET A 124 2.93 12.05 17.21
N ASN A 125 3.92 12.57 16.47
CA ASN A 125 3.92 13.92 15.91
C ASN A 125 3.97 13.85 14.38
N PHE A 126 2.82 14.01 13.72
CA PHE A 126 2.70 13.96 12.25
C PHE A 126 2.89 15.33 11.58
N LEU A 127 2.83 16.41 12.35
CA LEU A 127 3.11 17.79 11.93
C LEU A 127 4.57 18.23 12.24
N GLY A 128 5.45 17.29 12.62
CA GLY A 128 6.69 17.53 13.36
C GLY A 128 7.53 18.76 12.96
N ASP A 129 7.96 19.50 13.98
CA ASP A 129 9.05 20.50 14.08
C ASP A 129 9.12 21.70 13.10
N ASP A 130 8.47 21.66 11.94
CA ASP A 130 8.48 22.77 10.96
C ASP A 130 7.78 24.03 11.49
N LEU A 131 6.88 23.88 12.47
CA LEU A 131 6.28 25.01 13.20
C LEU A 131 7.16 25.51 14.36
N ILE A 132 7.98 24.63 14.95
CA ILE A 132 8.85 24.98 16.09
C ILE A 132 10.11 25.72 15.61
N GLU A 133 10.62 25.43 14.39
CA GLU A 133 11.70 26.24 13.80
C GLU A 133 11.23 27.62 13.32
N ASN A 134 9.97 27.75 12.86
CA ASN A 134 9.43 29.05 12.43
C ASN A 134 9.03 29.98 13.58
N GLU A 135 8.63 29.47 14.74
CA GLU A 135 8.37 30.31 15.93
C GLU A 135 9.66 30.92 16.53
N ASN A 136 10.83 30.31 16.30
CA ASN A 136 12.10 30.79 16.85
C ASN A 136 12.79 31.88 15.98
N ILE A 137 12.18 32.30 14.87
CA ILE A 137 12.73 33.33 13.96
C ILE A 137 12.02 34.70 14.14
N GLU A 138 10.90 34.77 14.87
CA GLU A 138 10.16 36.01 15.13
C GLU A 138 10.37 36.61 16.54
N ILE A 139 11.59 36.54 17.08
CA ILE A 139 11.95 37.34 18.26
C ILE A 139 13.09 38.29 17.90
N PHE A 140 12.71 39.47 17.39
CA PHE A 140 13.51 40.69 17.40
C PHE A 140 12.79 41.76 18.22
#